data_AF-A0A5U7QLK5-F1
#
_entry.id   AF-A0A5U7QLK5-F1
#
_cell.length_a   1.000
_cell.length_b   1.000
_cell.length_c   1.000
_cell.angle_alpha   90.00
_cell.angle_beta   90.00
_cell.angle_gamma   90.00
#
_symmetry.space_group_name_H-M   'P 1'
#
loop_
_entity.id
_entity.type
_entity.pdbx_description
1 polymer ?
#
loop_
_entity_poly.entity_id
_entity_poly.type
_entity_poly.pdbx_seq_one_letter_code
_entity_poly.pdbx_strand_id
1 'polypeptide(L)'
;VTYDPPLTPLTVLLWVLPLATIVAGGWIIVARTRRRVRLRREPLPADTPVCGARAGWGVYVPGAVIALAVGAGSYALTGSYQQVRAWQQATAQTPGLLARALDPQAQPLNEEEMARLALGLRTRLQNDAGNVEGWLMLGRTGMVLGNAGTATGAYANAYHLDPKNRDAALGYAEALTRSSDPEDNRRGGELLRQLVSRDHTDIRVLSLYAFNAFEQQRFGEAVAAWEMMLKLLPAGDARRAVIERSIRLAQEK
;
A
#
# COMPACT_ATOMS: atom_id res chain seq x y z
N VAL A 1 -11.60 3.87 -13.21
CA VAL A 1 -11.53 2.39 -13.08
C VAL A 1 -12.94 1.88 -12.88
N THR A 2 -13.54 1.34 -13.94
CA THR A 2 -14.82 0.62 -13.87
C THR A 2 -14.60 -0.65 -13.06
N TYR A 3 -15.25 -0.73 -11.92
CA TYR A 3 -15.12 -1.83 -10.97
C TYR A 3 -16.07 -2.95 -11.42
N ASP A 4 -15.55 -3.94 -12.14
CA ASP A 4 -16.26 -5.20 -12.40
C ASP A 4 -15.87 -6.18 -11.27
N PRO A 5 -16.70 -6.36 -10.22
CA PRO A 5 -16.37 -7.30 -9.17
C PRO A 5 -16.44 -8.74 -9.72
N PRO A 6 -15.44 -9.60 -9.44
CA PRO A 6 -15.46 -10.97 -9.90
C PRO A 6 -16.57 -11.73 -9.16
N LEU A 7 -17.63 -12.10 -9.88
CA LEU A 7 -18.65 -13.04 -9.41
C LEU A 7 -18.01 -14.42 -9.22
N THR A 8 -17.39 -14.63 -8.08
CA THR A 8 -16.85 -15.93 -7.67
C THR A 8 -17.96 -16.73 -6.99
N PRO A 9 -17.94 -18.08 -7.03
CA PRO A 9 -18.92 -18.91 -6.34
C PRO A 9 -19.01 -18.58 -4.83
N LEU A 10 -17.90 -18.14 -4.26
CA LEU A 10 -17.78 -17.69 -2.88
C LEU A 10 -18.59 -16.42 -2.60
N THR A 11 -18.64 -15.47 -3.55
CA THR A 11 -19.45 -14.24 -3.39
C THR A 11 -20.92 -14.59 -3.45
N VAL A 12 -21.34 -15.47 -4.37
CA VAL A 12 -22.74 -15.92 -4.45
C VAL A 12 -23.18 -16.61 -3.16
N LEU A 13 -22.32 -17.46 -2.58
CA LEU A 13 -22.55 -18.08 -1.27
C LEU A 13 -22.75 -17.05 -0.15
N LEU A 14 -21.97 -15.97 -0.17
CA LEU A 14 -22.02 -14.93 0.85
C LEU A 14 -23.36 -14.16 0.85
N TRP A 15 -24.04 -14.06 -0.30
CA TRP A 15 -25.36 -13.44 -0.43
C TRP A 15 -26.52 -14.42 -0.28
N VAL A 16 -26.39 -15.65 -0.77
CA VAL A 16 -27.49 -16.64 -0.81
C VAL A 16 -27.72 -17.27 0.57
N LEU A 17 -26.68 -17.45 1.37
CA LEU A 17 -26.75 -18.09 2.69
C LEU A 17 -27.62 -17.30 3.71
N PRO A 18 -27.49 -15.95 3.83
CA PRO A 18 -28.41 -15.17 4.67
C PRO A 18 -29.85 -15.17 4.13
N LEU A 19 -30.06 -15.17 2.82
CA LEU A 19 -31.42 -15.23 2.26
C LEU A 19 -32.08 -16.60 2.51
N ALA A 20 -31.32 -17.69 2.34
CA ALA A 20 -31.79 -19.06 2.57
C ALA A 20 -32.17 -19.31 4.03
N THR A 21 -31.43 -18.74 4.99
CA THR A 21 -31.74 -18.86 6.42
C THR A 21 -33.02 -18.12 6.80
N ILE A 22 -33.28 -16.95 6.23
CA ILE A 22 -34.55 -16.22 6.42
C ILE A 22 -35.74 -17.01 5.84
N VAL A 23 -35.59 -17.55 4.63
CA VAL A 23 -36.65 -18.35 3.98
C VAL A 23 -36.92 -19.64 4.75
N ALA A 24 -35.88 -20.35 5.20
CA ALA A 24 -36.03 -21.55 6.02
C ALA A 24 -36.71 -21.25 7.37
N GLY A 25 -36.32 -20.16 8.03
CA GLY A 25 -36.96 -19.69 9.28
C GLY A 25 -38.44 -19.34 9.09
N GLY A 26 -38.76 -18.61 8.02
CA GLY A 26 -40.14 -18.28 7.66
C GLY A 26 -40.98 -19.51 7.33
N TRP A 27 -40.42 -20.48 6.59
CA TRP A 27 -41.12 -21.70 6.24
C TRP A 27 -41.43 -22.57 7.47
N ILE A 28 -40.51 -22.67 8.43
CA ILE A 28 -40.74 -23.40 9.69
C ILE A 28 -41.91 -22.80 10.48
N ILE A 29 -42.02 -21.47 10.52
CA ILE A 29 -43.13 -20.77 11.19
C ILE A 29 -44.44 -21.09 10.48
N VAL A 30 -44.50 -20.95 9.15
CA VAL A 30 -45.70 -21.25 8.35
C VAL A 30 -46.10 -22.73 8.45
N ALA A 31 -45.13 -23.64 8.42
CA ALA A 31 -45.35 -25.08 8.54
C ALA A 31 -45.89 -25.48 9.92
N ARG A 32 -45.43 -24.82 11.00
CA ARG A 32 -45.99 -25.01 12.35
C ARG A 32 -47.42 -24.49 12.46
N THR A 33 -47.73 -23.41 11.74
CA THR A 33 -49.07 -22.78 11.76
C THR A 33 -50.11 -23.65 11.03
N ARG A 34 -49.72 -24.31 9.92
CA ARG A 34 -50.62 -25.20 9.16
C ARG A 34 -50.90 -26.55 9.83
N ARG A 35 -50.05 -27.02 10.76
CA ARG A 35 -50.27 -28.30 11.48
C ARG A 35 -51.29 -28.21 12.63
N ARG A 36 -51.79 -27.03 13.01
CA ARG A 36 -52.81 -26.86 14.06
C ARG A 36 -54.19 -26.45 13.52
N VAL A 37 -54.65 -27.06 12.44
CA VAL A 37 -56.05 -26.91 11.99
C VAL A 37 -56.70 -28.26 11.74
N ARG A 38 -56.97 -28.99 12.81
CA ARG A 38 -58.27 -29.67 13.00
C ARG A 38 -58.85 -29.14 14.30
N LEU A 39 -59.57 -28.03 14.20
CA LEU A 39 -60.36 -27.51 15.32
C LEU A 39 -61.58 -28.42 15.48
N ARG A 40 -61.49 -29.40 16.38
CA ARG A 40 -62.69 -29.96 17.01
C ARG A 40 -63.30 -28.81 17.82
N ARG A 41 -64.48 -28.33 17.42
CA ARG A 41 -65.27 -27.40 18.23
C ARG A 41 -65.78 -28.16 19.44
N GLU A 42 -65.03 -28.14 20.53
CA GLU A 42 -65.59 -28.31 21.87
C GLU A 42 -65.98 -26.91 22.40
N PRO A 43 -67.17 -26.76 23.01
CA PRO A 43 -67.58 -25.48 23.59
C PRO A 43 -66.67 -25.14 24.77
N LEU A 44 -66.03 -23.97 24.71
CA LEU A 44 -65.16 -23.46 25.78
C LEU A 44 -65.98 -23.13 27.03
N PRO A 45 -65.53 -23.52 28.24
CA PRO A 45 -65.93 -22.84 29.47
C PRO A 45 -65.40 -21.41 29.43
N ALA A 46 -66.25 -20.44 29.74
CA ALA A 46 -65.82 -19.09 30.07
C ALA A 46 -64.86 -19.14 31.27
N ASP A 47 -63.87 -18.25 31.26
CA ASP A 47 -62.86 -18.02 32.29
C ASP A 47 -61.60 -18.90 32.21
N THR A 48 -60.79 -18.66 31.19
CA THR A 48 -59.33 -18.75 31.36
C THR A 48 -58.69 -17.44 30.92
N PRO A 49 -57.99 -16.71 31.81
CA PRO A 49 -57.24 -15.54 31.40
C PRO A 49 -56.12 -16.01 30.47
N VAL A 50 -56.20 -15.65 29.19
CA VAL A 50 -55.12 -15.90 28.24
C VAL A 50 -54.00 -14.89 28.50
N CYS A 51 -53.25 -15.09 29.59
CA CYS A 51 -51.95 -14.46 29.75
C CYS A 51 -50.99 -15.10 28.75
N GLY A 52 -51.01 -14.59 27.51
CA GLY A 52 -49.95 -14.84 26.55
C GLY A 52 -48.66 -14.24 27.11
N ALA A 53 -47.82 -15.06 27.75
CA ALA A 53 -46.50 -14.64 28.19
C ALA A 53 -45.74 -14.13 26.96
N ARG A 54 -45.57 -12.80 26.86
CA ARG A 54 -44.65 -12.18 25.90
C ARG A 54 -43.30 -12.84 26.15
N ALA A 55 -42.77 -13.54 25.13
CA ALA A 55 -41.49 -14.22 25.25
C ALA A 55 -40.45 -13.21 25.77
N GLY A 56 -39.99 -13.40 27.01
CA GLY A 56 -39.04 -12.50 27.63
C GLY A 56 -37.78 -12.41 26.78
N TRP A 57 -37.12 -11.26 26.79
CA TRP A 57 -35.89 -11.01 26.02
C TRP A 57 -34.83 -12.13 26.20
N GLY A 58 -34.87 -12.86 27.32
CA GLY A 58 -34.09 -14.08 27.57
C GLY A 58 -34.11 -15.15 26.46
N VAL A 59 -35.16 -15.25 25.64
CA VAL A 59 -35.21 -16.22 24.52
C VAL A 59 -34.26 -15.84 23.37
N TYR A 60 -33.96 -14.54 23.20
CA TYR A 60 -33.04 -14.07 22.17
C TYR A 60 -31.57 -14.06 22.62
N VAL A 61 -31.32 -14.17 23.94
CA VAL A 61 -29.97 -14.14 24.52
C VAL A 61 -29.07 -15.25 23.96
N PRO A 62 -29.49 -16.52 23.87
CA PRO A 62 -28.65 -17.57 23.29
C PRO A 62 -28.32 -17.32 21.82
N GLY A 63 -29.29 -16.84 21.04
CA GLY A 63 -29.08 -16.49 19.64
C GLY A 63 -28.11 -15.32 19.45
N ALA A 64 -28.23 -14.29 20.29
CA ALA A 64 -27.30 -13.15 20.28
C ALA A 64 -25.89 -13.57 20.70
N VAL A 65 -25.75 -14.42 21.71
CA VAL A 65 -24.45 -14.96 22.15
C VAL A 65 -23.81 -15.81 21.05
N ILE A 66 -24.58 -16.68 20.38
CA ILE A 66 -24.06 -17.47 19.25
C ILE A 66 -23.66 -16.55 18.09
N ALA A 67 -24.47 -15.55 17.76
CA ALA A 67 -24.15 -14.59 16.70
C ALA A 67 -22.86 -13.81 17.00
N LEU A 68 -22.68 -13.35 18.24
CA LEU A 68 -21.45 -12.69 18.68
C LEU A 68 -20.25 -13.64 18.67
N ALA A 69 -20.42 -14.89 19.11
CA ALA A 69 -19.36 -15.89 19.11
C ALA A 69 -18.92 -16.25 17.69
N VAL A 70 -19.87 -16.40 16.75
CA VAL A 70 -19.58 -16.65 15.33
C VAL A 70 -18.92 -15.42 14.70
N GLY A 71 -19.39 -14.21 15.00
CA GLY A 71 -18.76 -12.97 14.52
C GLY A 71 -17.32 -12.80 15.03
N ALA A 72 -17.11 -12.98 16.34
CA ALA A 72 -15.78 -12.90 16.95
C ALA A 72 -14.86 -14.03 16.45
N GLY A 73 -15.38 -15.25 16.32
CA GLY A 73 -14.65 -16.39 15.77
C GLY A 73 -14.25 -16.17 14.31
N SER A 74 -15.16 -15.65 13.48
CA SER A 74 -14.88 -15.29 12.09
C SER A 74 -13.82 -14.19 12.00
N TYR A 75 -13.88 -13.16 12.85
CA TYR A 75 -12.87 -12.10 12.91
C TYR A 75 -11.49 -12.62 13.36
N ALA A 76 -11.45 -13.54 14.31
CA ALA A 76 -10.20 -14.16 14.78
C ALA A 76 -9.59 -15.09 13.71
N LEU A 77 -10.43 -15.87 13.01
CA LEU A 77 -10.00 -16.83 11.98
C LEU A 77 -9.60 -16.14 10.66
N THR A 78 -10.15 -14.96 10.35
CA THR A 78 -9.78 -14.18 9.16
C THR A 78 -8.40 -13.52 9.25
N GLY A 79 -7.67 -13.67 10.36
CA GLY A 79 -6.26 -13.29 10.47
C GLY A 79 -6.00 -11.77 10.58
N SER A 80 -7.03 -10.94 10.54
CA SER A 80 -6.95 -9.48 10.65
C SER A 80 -6.34 -9.02 11.96
N TYR A 81 -6.57 -9.75 13.06
CA TYR A 81 -6.03 -9.43 14.38
C TYR A 81 -4.50 -9.45 14.42
N GLN A 82 -3.85 -10.40 13.74
CA GLN A 82 -2.39 -10.47 13.70
C GLN A 82 -1.81 -9.29 12.90
N GLN A 83 -2.45 -8.90 11.80
CA GLN A 83 -2.03 -7.75 10.99
C GLN A 83 -2.15 -6.44 11.78
N VAL A 84 -3.23 -6.26 12.55
CA VAL A 84 -3.41 -5.09 13.42
C VAL A 84 -2.33 -5.05 14.51
N ARG A 85 -2.03 -6.19 15.15
CA ARG A 85 -0.94 -6.26 16.14
C ARG A 85 0.42 -5.95 15.51
N ALA A 86 0.72 -6.49 14.33
CA ALA A 86 1.96 -6.22 13.62
C ALA A 86 2.08 -4.74 13.25
N TRP A 87 0.99 -4.12 12.78
CA TRP A 87 0.93 -2.69 12.50
C TRP A 87 1.13 -1.83 13.75
N GLN A 88 0.48 -2.19 14.87
CA GLN A 88 0.68 -1.50 16.15
C GLN A 88 2.13 -1.60 16.63
N GLN A 89 2.73 -2.79 16.56
CA GLN A 89 4.12 -3.02 16.91
C GLN A 89 5.08 -2.22 16.01
N ALA A 90 4.86 -2.25 14.68
CA ALA A 90 5.66 -1.49 13.73
C ALA A 90 5.59 0.02 14.02
N THR A 91 4.39 0.54 14.30
CA THR A 91 4.16 1.96 14.62
C THR A 91 4.80 2.37 15.95
N ALA A 92 4.79 1.48 16.95
CA ALA A 92 5.43 1.70 18.24
C ALA A 92 6.97 1.67 18.14
N GLN A 93 7.52 0.75 17.34
CA GLN A 93 8.97 0.59 17.15
C GLN A 93 9.57 1.64 16.21
N THR A 94 8.76 2.31 15.38
CA THR A 94 9.20 3.29 14.37
C THR A 94 10.20 4.34 14.89
N PRO A 95 10.04 4.99 16.07
CA PRO A 95 11.00 6.01 16.51
C PRO A 95 12.39 5.41 16.73
N GLY A 96 12.47 4.21 17.31
CA GLY A 96 13.72 3.52 17.56
C GLY A 96 14.38 3.04 16.26
N LEU A 97 13.58 2.50 15.33
CA LEU A 97 14.06 2.11 14.01
C LEU A 97 14.53 3.32 13.19
N LEU A 98 13.81 4.44 13.27
CA LEU A 98 14.19 5.70 12.60
C LEU A 98 15.47 6.28 13.19
N ALA A 99 15.61 6.33 14.53
CA ALA A 99 16.83 6.79 15.18
C ALA A 99 18.03 5.95 14.76
N ARG A 100 17.86 4.63 14.66
CA ARG A 100 18.90 3.71 14.18
C ARG A 100 19.21 3.90 12.69
N ALA A 101 18.21 4.19 11.86
CA ALA A 101 18.40 4.49 10.44
C ALA A 101 19.21 5.77 10.20
N LEU A 102 19.08 6.74 11.10
CA LEU A 102 19.73 8.05 11.02
C LEU A 102 21.13 8.05 11.65
N ASP A 103 21.49 7.04 12.44
CA ASP A 103 22.79 6.91 13.09
C ASP A 103 23.79 6.15 12.20
N PRO A 104 24.86 6.81 11.69
CA PRO A 104 25.87 6.16 10.85
C PRO A 104 26.68 5.07 11.57
N GLN A 105 26.74 5.09 12.90
CA GLN A 105 27.49 4.13 13.71
C GLN A 105 26.66 2.93 14.14
N ALA A 106 25.34 2.98 13.94
CA ALA A 106 24.46 1.90 14.33
C ALA A 106 24.47 0.75 13.31
N GLN A 107 24.08 -0.44 13.78
CA GLN A 107 23.91 -1.59 12.89
C GLN A 107 22.81 -1.29 11.85
N PRO A 108 23.07 -1.53 10.55
CA PRO A 108 22.09 -1.37 9.50
C PRO A 108 20.80 -2.14 9.80
N LEU A 109 19.67 -1.58 9.38
CA LEU A 109 18.38 -2.27 9.49
C LEU A 109 18.35 -3.43 8.49
N ASN A 110 17.86 -4.58 8.93
CA ASN A 110 17.56 -5.67 8.02
C ASN A 110 16.27 -5.38 7.23
N GLU A 111 15.97 -6.22 6.23
CA GLU A 111 14.82 -6.01 5.34
C GLU A 111 13.47 -6.02 6.09
N GLU A 112 13.29 -6.89 7.08
CA GLU A 112 12.06 -6.93 7.88
C GLU A 112 11.88 -5.66 8.72
N GLU A 113 12.96 -5.17 9.31
CA GLU A 113 12.97 -3.95 10.12
C GLU A 113 12.72 -2.72 9.25
N MET A 114 13.28 -2.69 8.03
CA MET A 114 12.99 -1.69 7.01
C MET A 114 11.51 -1.71 6.62
N ALA A 115 10.91 -2.89 6.43
CA ALA A 115 9.49 -3.01 6.13
C ALA A 115 8.60 -2.51 7.28
N ARG A 116 8.96 -2.80 8.53
CA ARG A 116 8.28 -2.28 9.73
C ARG A 116 8.44 -0.76 9.83
N LEU A 117 9.64 -0.23 9.57
CA LEU A 117 9.93 1.19 9.54
C LEU A 117 9.06 1.90 8.48
N ALA A 118 8.99 1.35 7.25
CA ALA A 118 8.15 1.90 6.18
C ALA A 118 6.67 1.92 6.56
N LEU A 119 6.16 0.82 7.14
CA LEU A 119 4.76 0.74 7.58
C LEU A 119 4.44 1.79 8.67
N GLY A 120 5.34 1.91 9.64
CA GLY A 120 5.23 2.88 10.73
C GLY A 120 5.32 4.34 10.25
N LEU A 121 6.28 4.64 9.38
CA LEU A 121 6.45 5.95 8.76
C LEU A 121 5.21 6.35 7.96
N ARG A 122 4.70 5.46 7.09
CA ARG A 122 3.48 5.73 6.32
C ARG A 122 2.29 6.07 7.21
N THR A 123 2.16 5.37 8.34
CA THR A 123 1.10 5.62 9.33
C THR A 123 1.25 6.98 9.99
N ARG A 124 2.47 7.38 10.37
CA ARG A 124 2.73 8.68 10.98
C ARG A 124 2.52 9.83 10.01
N LEU A 125 3.00 9.67 8.78
CA LEU A 125 2.90 10.67 7.72
C LEU A 125 1.48 10.91 7.24
N GLN A 126 0.54 9.99 7.49
CA GLN A 126 -0.89 10.26 7.31
C GLN A 126 -1.41 11.33 8.28
N ASN A 127 -0.88 11.38 9.50
CA ASN A 127 -1.26 12.39 10.50
C ASN A 127 -0.37 13.64 10.41
N ASP A 128 0.90 13.47 10.03
CA ASP A 128 1.90 14.53 9.85
C ASP A 128 2.31 14.63 8.38
N ALA A 129 1.36 15.05 7.54
CA ALA A 129 1.55 15.11 6.09
C ALA A 129 2.55 16.18 5.65
N GLY A 130 2.88 17.16 6.50
CA GLY A 130 3.81 18.25 6.19
C GLY A 130 5.29 17.89 6.38
N ASN A 131 5.59 16.67 6.83
CA ASN A 131 6.95 16.27 7.19
C ASN A 131 7.76 15.79 5.98
N VAL A 132 8.44 16.73 5.31
CA VAL A 132 9.27 16.47 4.13
C VAL A 132 10.32 15.38 4.39
N GLU A 133 11.04 15.45 5.52
CA GLU A 133 12.10 14.48 5.84
C GLU A 133 11.55 13.07 6.08
N GLY A 134 10.38 12.96 6.71
CA GLY A 134 9.71 11.68 6.87
C GLY A 134 9.28 11.08 5.53
N TRP A 135 8.80 11.89 4.59
CA TRP A 135 8.50 11.45 3.22
C TRP A 135 9.76 11.03 2.45
N LEU A 136 10.87 11.76 2.58
CA LEU A 136 12.16 11.37 2.00
C LEU A 136 12.64 10.03 2.55
N MET A 137 12.57 9.84 3.86
CA MET A 137 12.95 8.58 4.49
C MET A 137 12.08 7.43 3.99
N LEU A 138 10.75 7.61 3.95
CA LEU A 138 9.84 6.59 3.42
C LEU A 138 10.15 6.26 1.95
N GLY A 139 10.50 7.28 1.15
CA GLY A 139 10.93 7.11 -0.24
C GLY A 139 12.20 6.25 -0.35
N ARG A 140 13.23 6.58 0.44
CA ARG A 140 14.50 5.82 0.51
C ARG A 140 14.27 4.38 0.95
N THR A 141 13.50 4.17 2.03
CA THR A 141 13.16 2.82 2.52
C THR A 141 12.38 2.04 1.46
N GLY A 142 11.41 2.68 0.79
CA GLY A 142 10.65 2.07 -0.30
C GLY A 142 11.54 1.61 -1.46
N MET A 143 12.55 2.40 -1.83
CA MET A 143 13.52 2.04 -2.87
C MET A 143 14.36 0.83 -2.50
N VAL A 144 14.84 0.76 -1.25
CA VAL A 144 15.64 -0.38 -0.77
C VAL A 144 14.81 -1.66 -0.72
N LEU A 145 13.54 -1.56 -0.35
CA LEU A 145 12.60 -2.68 -0.33
C LEU A 145 12.07 -3.08 -1.72
N GLY A 146 12.52 -2.42 -2.80
CA GLY A 146 12.01 -2.66 -4.15
C GLY A 146 10.54 -2.27 -4.35
N ASN A 147 9.94 -1.53 -3.42
CA ASN A 147 8.55 -1.09 -3.50
C ASN A 147 8.46 0.25 -4.24
N ALA A 148 8.53 0.18 -5.56
CA ALA A 148 8.52 1.34 -6.45
C ALA A 148 7.29 2.24 -6.24
N GLY A 149 6.11 1.66 -5.98
CA GLY A 149 4.88 2.43 -5.73
C GLY A 149 4.96 3.28 -4.46
N THR A 150 5.46 2.70 -3.36
CA THR A 150 5.67 3.45 -2.10
C THR A 150 6.74 4.51 -2.27
N ALA A 151 7.86 4.18 -2.93
CA ALA A 151 8.93 5.13 -3.19
C ALA A 151 8.46 6.34 -3.99
N THR A 152 7.80 6.08 -5.13
CA THR A 152 7.29 7.13 -6.02
C THR A 152 6.29 8.01 -5.30
N GLY A 153 5.33 7.42 -4.59
CA GLY A 153 4.34 8.19 -3.81
C GLY A 153 4.97 9.03 -2.71
N ALA A 154 5.94 8.49 -1.97
CA ALA A 154 6.59 9.21 -0.89
C ALA A 154 7.45 10.37 -1.41
N TYR A 155 8.26 10.16 -2.45
CA TYR A 155 9.04 11.23 -3.05
C TYR A 155 8.17 12.28 -3.76
N ALA A 156 7.04 11.89 -4.35
CA ALA A 156 6.07 12.83 -4.91
C ALA A 156 5.53 13.79 -3.83
N ASN A 157 5.18 13.26 -2.65
CA ASN A 157 4.75 14.08 -1.51
C ASN A 157 5.89 15.00 -1.03
N ALA A 158 7.10 14.46 -0.86
CA ALA A 158 8.27 15.27 -0.47
C ALA A 158 8.53 16.42 -1.45
N TYR A 159 8.50 16.13 -2.76
CA TYR A 159 8.74 17.11 -3.81
C TYR A 159 7.61 18.14 -3.93
N HIS A 160 6.36 17.75 -3.67
CA HIS A 160 5.24 18.68 -3.64
C HIS A 160 5.34 19.67 -2.48
N LEU A 161 5.76 19.20 -1.31
CA LEU A 161 5.92 20.02 -0.10
C LEU A 161 7.13 20.96 -0.19
N ASP A 162 8.26 20.48 -0.71
CA ASP A 162 9.45 21.30 -0.96
C ASP A 162 10.06 21.01 -2.35
N PRO A 163 9.58 21.72 -3.40
CA PRO A 163 10.11 21.57 -4.76
C PRO A 163 11.55 22.06 -4.94
N LYS A 164 12.08 22.81 -3.95
CA LYS A 164 13.46 23.32 -3.98
C LYS A 164 14.43 22.33 -3.33
N ASN A 165 13.92 21.38 -2.55
CA ASN A 165 14.73 20.32 -1.96
C ASN A 165 15.28 19.40 -3.06
N ARG A 166 16.60 19.42 -3.21
CA ARG A 166 17.31 18.63 -4.21
C ARG A 166 17.13 17.13 -4.00
N ASP A 167 17.15 16.67 -2.76
CA ASP A 167 17.01 15.24 -2.44
C ASP A 167 15.61 14.74 -2.78
N ALA A 168 14.58 15.58 -2.56
CA ALA A 168 13.21 15.26 -2.97
C ALA A 168 13.08 15.16 -4.48
N ALA A 169 13.60 16.16 -5.21
CA ALA A 169 13.57 16.17 -6.66
C ALA A 169 14.33 14.98 -7.26
N LEU A 170 15.52 14.69 -6.76
CA LEU A 170 16.34 13.59 -7.27
C LEU A 170 15.75 12.22 -6.94
N GLY A 171 15.29 12.02 -5.70
CA GLY A 171 14.62 10.78 -5.31
C GLY A 171 13.34 10.53 -6.10
N TYR A 172 12.58 11.60 -6.36
CA TYR A 172 11.38 11.51 -7.19
C TYR A 172 11.72 11.16 -8.64
N ALA A 173 12.73 11.82 -9.22
CA ALA A 173 13.17 11.54 -10.58
C ALA A 173 13.66 10.09 -10.71
N GLU A 174 14.48 9.62 -9.77
CA GLU A 174 15.00 8.25 -9.75
C GLU A 174 13.86 7.23 -9.67
N ALA A 175 12.87 7.46 -8.80
CA ALA A 175 11.70 6.58 -8.69
C ALA A 175 10.88 6.55 -9.99
N LEU A 176 10.66 7.70 -10.63
CA LEU A 176 9.95 7.81 -11.91
C LEU A 176 10.71 7.08 -13.05
N THR A 177 12.03 7.21 -13.11
CA THR A 177 12.85 6.54 -14.14
C THR A 177 12.96 5.02 -13.99
N ARG A 178 12.48 4.46 -12.87
CA ARG A 178 12.36 3.01 -12.66
C ARG A 178 10.95 2.48 -12.92
N SER A 179 9.98 3.36 -13.15
CA SER A 179 8.61 2.98 -13.46
C SER A 179 8.55 2.28 -14.81
N SER A 180 7.62 1.34 -14.98
CA SER A 180 7.35 0.73 -16.28
C SER A 180 6.51 1.63 -17.19
N ASP A 181 5.97 2.74 -16.67
CA ASP A 181 5.21 3.72 -17.45
C ASP A 181 6.15 4.62 -18.27
N PRO A 182 6.03 4.68 -19.61
CA PRO A 182 6.82 5.58 -20.44
C PRO A 182 6.65 7.06 -20.07
N GLU A 183 5.46 7.45 -19.59
CA GLU A 183 5.16 8.82 -19.19
C GLU A 183 5.91 9.21 -17.90
N ASP A 184 5.96 8.31 -16.92
CA ASP A 184 6.77 8.50 -15.72
C ASP A 184 8.24 8.63 -16.09
N ASN A 185 8.76 7.75 -16.95
CA ASN A 185 10.14 7.80 -17.41
C ASN A 185 10.49 9.13 -18.10
N ARG A 186 9.55 9.69 -18.87
CA ARG A 186 9.72 10.99 -19.53
C ARG A 186 9.77 12.12 -18.51
N ARG A 187 8.83 12.15 -17.54
CA ARG A 187 8.81 13.13 -16.45
C ARG A 187 10.06 13.05 -15.57
N GLY A 188 10.50 11.84 -15.24
CA GLY A 188 11.74 11.60 -14.51
C GLY A 188 12.96 12.15 -15.26
N GLY A 189 13.05 11.91 -16.57
CA GLY A 189 14.10 12.46 -17.43
C GLY A 189 14.10 14.00 -17.53
N GLU A 190 12.93 14.62 -17.57
CA GLU A 190 12.80 16.08 -17.52
C GLU A 190 13.27 16.66 -16.19
N LEU A 191 12.91 16.02 -15.06
CA LEU A 191 13.35 16.43 -13.74
C LEU A 191 14.88 16.26 -13.57
N LEU A 192 15.45 15.16 -14.07
CA LEU A 192 16.90 14.97 -14.12
C LEU A 192 17.59 16.05 -14.96
N ARG A 193 17.03 16.43 -16.12
CA ARG A 193 17.58 17.53 -16.93
C ARG A 193 17.63 18.84 -16.14
N GLN A 194 16.56 19.16 -15.40
CA GLN A 194 16.52 20.36 -14.57
C GLN A 194 17.57 20.32 -13.46
N LEU A 195 17.78 19.15 -12.84
CA LEU A 195 18.80 18.96 -11.81
C LEU A 195 20.22 19.13 -12.36
N VAL A 196 20.55 18.51 -13.51
CA VAL A 196 21.84 18.69 -14.20
C VAL A 196 22.06 20.16 -14.57
N SER A 197 21.02 20.84 -15.07
CA SER A 197 21.13 22.25 -15.48
C SER A 197 21.41 23.20 -14.31
N ARG A 198 21.03 22.81 -13.08
CA ARG A 198 21.31 23.58 -11.86
C ARG A 198 22.70 23.26 -11.31
N ASP A 199 23.09 22.00 -11.32
CA ASP A 199 24.38 21.54 -10.84
C ASP A 199 25.00 20.52 -11.81
N HIS A 200 25.99 20.99 -12.56
CA HIS A 200 26.70 20.23 -13.57
C HIS A 200 27.86 19.40 -13.00
N THR A 201 28.07 19.40 -11.67
CA THR A 201 29.20 18.71 -11.03
C THR A 201 28.82 17.40 -10.36
N ASP A 202 27.52 17.15 -10.17
CA ASP A 202 27.04 15.93 -9.54
C ASP A 202 27.02 14.76 -10.53
N ILE A 203 28.05 13.94 -10.41
CA ILE A 203 28.25 12.73 -11.21
C ILE A 203 27.05 11.77 -11.07
N ARG A 204 26.36 11.71 -9.93
CA ARG A 204 25.20 10.82 -9.75
C ARG A 204 24.03 11.27 -10.61
N VAL A 205 23.73 12.56 -10.60
CA VAL A 205 22.64 13.13 -11.40
C VAL A 205 22.97 13.01 -12.89
N LEU A 206 24.21 13.32 -13.29
CA LEU A 206 24.67 13.15 -14.67
C LEU A 206 24.56 11.70 -15.15
N SER A 207 24.95 10.74 -14.32
CA SER A 207 24.83 9.31 -14.61
C SER A 207 23.38 8.92 -14.86
N LEU A 208 22.49 9.22 -13.91
CA LEU A 208 21.06 8.89 -14.04
C LEU A 208 20.43 9.55 -15.27
N TYR A 209 20.77 10.81 -15.52
CA TYR A 209 20.29 11.54 -16.69
C TYR A 209 20.75 10.89 -18.00
N ALA A 210 22.03 10.55 -18.11
CA ALA A 210 22.60 9.97 -19.32
C ALA A 210 21.99 8.60 -19.63
N PHE A 211 21.83 7.74 -18.62
CA PHE A 211 21.19 6.44 -18.80
C PHE A 211 19.70 6.58 -19.18
N ASN A 212 18.95 7.45 -18.51
CA ASN A 212 17.56 7.68 -18.88
C ASN A 212 17.43 8.27 -20.30
N ALA A 213 18.30 9.19 -20.69
CA ALA A 213 18.32 9.75 -22.04
C ALA A 213 18.63 8.69 -23.10
N PHE A 214 19.56 7.77 -22.82
CA PHE A 214 19.89 6.66 -23.71
C PHE A 214 18.72 5.71 -23.90
N GLU A 215 18.07 5.28 -22.81
CA GLU A 215 16.87 4.41 -22.87
C GLU A 215 15.72 5.06 -23.65
N GLN A 216 15.59 6.38 -23.55
CA GLN A 216 14.61 7.18 -24.28
C GLN A 216 15.03 7.52 -25.72
N GLN A 217 16.09 6.89 -26.26
CA GLN A 217 16.64 7.12 -27.60
C GLN A 217 17.16 8.54 -27.88
N ARG A 218 17.47 9.29 -26.83
CA ARG A 218 18.02 10.66 -26.91
C ARG A 218 19.53 10.61 -26.84
N PHE A 219 20.13 9.92 -27.81
CA PHE A 219 21.55 9.57 -27.83
C PHE A 219 22.47 10.80 -27.74
N GLY A 220 22.13 11.90 -28.43
CA GLY A 220 22.91 13.14 -28.36
C GLY A 220 23.01 13.73 -26.94
N GLU A 221 21.91 13.68 -26.17
CA GLU A 221 21.91 14.16 -24.80
C GLU A 221 22.64 13.20 -23.84
N ALA A 222 22.51 11.90 -24.08
CA ALA A 222 23.25 10.88 -23.33
C ALA A 222 24.77 11.04 -23.51
N VAL A 223 25.23 11.19 -24.75
CA VAL A 223 26.65 11.41 -25.08
C VAL A 223 27.17 12.68 -24.42
N ALA A 224 26.46 13.80 -24.53
CA ALA A 224 26.89 15.06 -23.91
C ALA A 224 27.02 14.96 -22.38
N ALA A 225 26.09 14.26 -21.72
CA ALA A 225 26.15 14.03 -20.27
C ALA A 225 27.32 13.13 -19.86
N TRP A 226 27.56 12.05 -20.61
CA TRP A 226 28.70 11.16 -20.39
C TRP A 226 30.05 11.83 -20.62
N GLU A 227 30.17 12.66 -21.66
CA GLU A 227 31.37 13.48 -21.90
C GLU A 227 31.64 14.45 -20.75
N MET A 228 30.60 15.07 -20.20
CA MET A 228 30.73 15.91 -19.00
C MET A 228 31.24 15.10 -17.81
N MET A 229 30.72 13.88 -17.59
CA MET A 229 31.20 13.00 -16.53
C MET A 229 32.69 12.64 -16.71
N LEU A 230 33.16 12.36 -17.93
CA LEU A 230 34.57 12.06 -18.19
C LEU A 230 35.50 13.23 -17.83
N LYS A 231 35.04 14.47 -17.99
CA LYS A 231 35.80 15.68 -17.58
C LYS A 231 35.92 15.81 -16.06
N LEU A 232 34.92 15.33 -15.31
CA LEU A 232 34.87 15.42 -13.84
C LEU A 232 35.55 14.24 -13.15
N LEU A 233 35.56 13.05 -13.76
CA LEU A 233 36.13 11.85 -13.17
C LEU A 233 37.67 11.90 -13.20
N PRO A 234 38.39 11.37 -12.19
CA PRO A 234 39.84 11.22 -12.24
C PRO A 234 40.30 10.24 -13.32
N ALA A 235 41.51 10.41 -13.87
CA ALA A 235 42.05 9.60 -14.97
C ALA A 235 42.09 8.08 -14.70
N GLY A 236 42.24 7.66 -13.45
CA GLY A 236 42.28 6.26 -13.04
C GLY A 236 40.94 5.64 -12.63
N ASP A 237 39.82 6.34 -12.80
CA ASP A 237 38.51 5.82 -12.36
C ASP A 237 37.98 4.75 -13.32
N ALA A 238 37.67 3.55 -12.79
CA ALA A 238 37.14 2.42 -13.54
C ALA A 238 35.84 2.75 -14.31
N ARG A 239 35.05 3.72 -13.83
CA ARG A 239 33.81 4.16 -14.48
C ARG A 239 34.06 4.81 -15.83
N ARG A 240 35.24 5.41 -16.07
CA ARG A 240 35.57 6.06 -17.35
C ARG A 240 35.46 5.07 -18.52
N ALA A 241 36.01 3.87 -18.39
CA ALA A 241 35.97 2.85 -19.43
C ALA A 241 34.53 2.41 -19.78
N VAL A 242 33.65 2.36 -18.78
CA VAL A 242 32.23 2.05 -18.98
C VAL A 242 31.55 3.19 -19.74
N ILE A 243 31.76 4.43 -19.31
CA ILE A 243 31.19 5.64 -19.94
C ILE A 243 31.65 5.78 -21.40
N GLU A 244 32.93 5.57 -21.68
CA GLU A 244 33.46 5.61 -23.05
C GLU A 244 32.82 4.54 -23.95
N ARG A 245 32.57 3.34 -23.42
CA ARG A 245 31.86 2.30 -24.16
C ARG A 245 30.41 2.69 -24.43
N SER A 246 29.74 3.28 -23.44
CA SER A 246 28.36 3.78 -23.58
C SER A 246 28.26 4.90 -24.62
N ILE A 247 29.23 5.83 -24.66
CA ILE A 247 29.32 6.88 -25.69
C ILE A 247 29.43 6.25 -27.09
N ARG A 248 30.37 5.31 -27.30
CA ARG A 248 30.54 4.65 -28.60
C ARG A 248 29.25 3.96 -29.04
N LEU A 249 28.61 3.22 -28.14
CA LEU A 249 27.35 2.54 -28.44
C LEU A 249 26.23 3.51 -28.84
N ALA A 250 26.14 4.67 -28.19
CA ALA A 250 25.15 5.70 -28.52
C ALA A 250 25.44 6.43 -29.83
N GLN A 251 26.72 6.54 -30.24
CA GLN A 251 27.11 7.14 -31.52
C GLN A 251 26.87 6.20 -32.71
N GLU A 252 26.80 4.89 -32.48
CA GLU A 252 26.51 3.87 -33.50
C GLU A 252 25.00 3.72 -33.80
N LYS A 253 24.13 4.28 -32.96
CA LYS A 253 22.66 4.22 -33.07
C LYS A 253 22.10 5.43 -33.82
#